data_AF-A0A929UN40-F1
#
_entry.id   AF-A0A929UN40-F1
#
_cell.length_a   1.000
_cell.length_b   1.000
_cell.length_c   1.000
_cell.angle_alpha   90.00
_cell.angle_beta   90.00
_cell.angle_gamma   90.00
#
_symmetry.space_group_name_H-M   'P 1'
#
loop_
_entity.id
_entity.type
_entity.pdbx_description
1 polymer ?
#
loop_
_entity_poly.entity_id
_entity_poly.type
_entity_poly.pdbx_seq_one_letter_code
_entity_poly.pdbx_strand_id
1 'polypeptide(L)' 'MNEYLGHESQLYGVEECRLIGGKGDGMRLFHVHNRKGLDLTLSPDRNGDITRLRYKGMNMSYLS' A
#
# COMPACT_ATOMS: atom_id res chain seq x y z
N MET A 1 -15.77 6.22 17.96
CA MET A 1 -15.25 7.05 16.85
C MET A 1 -16.23 8.20 16.68
N ASN A 2 -15.77 9.46 16.72
CA ASN A 2 -16.66 10.59 16.49
C ASN A 2 -17.04 10.61 15.00
N GLU A 3 -18.33 10.55 14.68
CA GLU A 3 -18.84 10.49 13.29
C GLU A 3 -18.41 11.70 12.43
N TYR A 4 -17.91 12.76 13.06
CA TYR A 4 -17.49 14.01 12.43
C TYR A 4 -15.97 14.23 12.41
N LEU A 5 -15.15 13.33 12.98
CA LEU A 5 -13.69 13.53 13.14
C LEU A 5 -12.81 12.68 12.20
N GLY A 6 -13.38 12.11 11.14
CA GLY A 6 -12.63 11.28 10.18
C GLY A 6 -12.52 9.81 10.60
N HIS A 7 -11.92 9.00 9.73
CA HIS A 7 -11.88 7.55 9.88
C HIS A 7 -10.46 7.07 10.23
N GLU A 8 -10.34 6.08 11.13
CA GLU A 8 -9.02 5.58 11.57
C GLU A 8 -8.16 5.02 10.42
N SER A 9 -8.79 4.59 9.32
CA SER A 9 -8.06 4.17 8.10
C SER A 9 -7.17 5.27 7.51
N GLN A 10 -7.46 6.54 7.81
CA GLN A 10 -6.63 7.68 7.41
C GLN A 10 -5.29 7.72 8.17
N LEU A 11 -5.21 7.05 9.32
CA LEU A 11 -4.01 7.02 10.16
C LEU A 11 -3.15 5.80 9.87
N TYR A 12 -3.78 4.64 9.73
CA TYR A 12 -3.14 3.37 9.41
C TYR A 12 -4.16 2.42 8.81
N GLY A 13 -3.69 1.44 8.04
CA GLY A 13 -4.58 0.42 7.50
C GLY A 13 -4.01 -0.20 6.24
N VAL A 14 -4.89 -0.95 5.58
CA VAL A 14 -4.65 -1.58 4.30
C VAL A 14 -5.73 -1.11 3.34
N GLU A 15 -5.31 -0.54 2.22
CA GLU A 15 -6.20 -0.16 1.12
C GLU A 15 -5.93 -1.09 -0.06
N GLU A 16 -6.98 -1.71 -0.57
CA GLU A 16 -6.90 -2.53 -1.76
C GLU A 16 -7.14 -1.68 -3.00
N CYS A 17 -6.22 -1.78 -3.94
CA CYS A 17 -6.25 -1.11 -5.24
C CYS A 17 -6.15 -2.13 -6.37
N ARG A 18 -6.60 -1.74 -7.56
CA ARG A 18 -6.45 -2.53 -8.77
C ARG A 18 -5.71 -1.73 -9.83
N LEU A 19 -4.70 -2.34 -10.43
CA LEU A 19 -3.99 -1.73 -11.55
C LEU A 19 -4.91 -1.65 -12.77
N ILE A 20 -4.77 -0.55 -13.50
CA ILE A 20 -5.50 -0.27 -14.74
C ILE A 20 -4.52 -0.04 -15.88
N GLY A 21 -4.74 -0.74 -16.99
CA GLY A 21 -3.93 -0.67 -18.20
C GLY A 21 -2.59 -1.42 -18.14
N GLY A 22 -1.96 -1.57 -19.30
CA GLY A 22 -0.67 -2.25 -19.46
C GLY A 22 -0.73 -3.76 -19.19
N LYS A 23 0.45 -4.37 -18.99
CA LYS A 23 0.58 -5.83 -18.75
C LYS A 23 0.07 -6.28 -17.38
N GLY A 24 -0.06 -5.35 -16.43
CA GLY A 24 -0.50 -5.63 -15.06
C GLY A 24 -1.98 -5.30 -14.82
N ASP A 25 -2.75 -5.01 -15.87
CA ASP A 25 -4.18 -4.67 -15.75
C ASP A 25 -4.94 -5.73 -14.94
N GLY A 26 -5.76 -5.26 -14.00
CA GLY A 26 -6.53 -6.14 -13.13
C GLY A 26 -5.75 -6.75 -11.96
N MET A 27 -4.44 -6.52 -11.83
CA MET A 27 -3.67 -6.98 -10.68
C MET A 27 -4.04 -6.21 -9.41
N ARG A 28 -4.24 -6.93 -8.30
CA ARG A 28 -4.50 -6.36 -6.99
C ARG A 28 -3.20 -5.87 -6.36
N LEU A 29 -3.29 -4.76 -5.63
CA LEU A 29 -2.23 -4.23 -4.78
C LEU A 29 -2.82 -3.86 -3.42
N PHE A 30 -2.10 -4.15 -2.35
CA PHE A 30 -2.41 -3.71 -1.00
C PHE A 30 -1.45 -2.60 -0.61
N HIS A 31 -1.99 -1.40 -0.40
CA HIS A 31 -1.27 -0.27 0.15
C HIS A 31 -1.40 -0.32 1.67
N VAL A 32 -0.29 -0.52 2.35
CA VAL A 32 -0.24 -0.66 3.81
C VAL A 32 0.53 0.51 4.40
N HIS A 33 -0.07 1.18 5.37
CA HIS A 33 0.58 2.22 6.17
C HIS A 33 0.25 2.05 7.64
N ASN A 34 1.20 2.33 8.53
CA ASN A 34 1.01 2.10 9.97
C ASN A 34 1.21 3.34 10.85
N ARG A 35 1.35 4.53 10.25
CA ARG A 35 1.71 5.80 10.91
C ARG A 35 3.02 5.82 11.71
N LYS A 36 3.74 4.70 11.80
CA LYS A 36 5.02 4.54 12.50
C LYS A 36 6.20 4.51 11.53
N GLY A 37 5.97 5.01 10.32
CA GLY A 37 6.95 5.14 9.25
C GLY A 37 7.06 3.93 8.34
N LEU A 38 6.20 2.91 8.46
CA LEU A 38 6.14 1.84 7.46
C LEU A 38 5.08 2.18 6.42
N ASP A 39 5.51 2.27 5.16
CA ASP A 39 4.64 2.38 3.99
C ASP A 39 5.09 1.32 2.97
N LEU A 40 4.21 0.39 2.62
CA LEU A 40 4.54 -0.66 1.63
C LEU A 40 3.39 -0.94 0.68
N THR A 41 3.74 -1.39 -0.51
CA THR A 41 2.80 -1.91 -1.52
C THR A 41 3.09 -3.39 -1.70
N LEU A 42 2.10 -4.22 -1.39
CA LEU A 42 2.16 -5.68 -1.54
C LEU A 42 1.28 -6.13 -2.70
N SER A 43 1.78 -7.06 -3.52
CA SER A 43 1.07 -7.63 -4.65
C SER A 43 0.63 -9.05 -4.34
N PRO A 44 -0.61 -9.28 -3.85
CA PRO A 44 -1.08 -10.63 -3.49
C PRO A 44 -1.04 -11.58 -4.69
N ASP A 45 -1.36 -11.09 -5.89
CA ASP A 45 -1.38 -11.89 -7.13
C ASP A 45 0.02 -12.27 -7.62
N ARG A 46 1.08 -11.72 -7.01
CA ARG A 46 2.48 -12.06 -7.26
C ARG A 46 3.12 -12.71 -6.03
N ASN A 47 2.42 -13.68 -5.43
CA ASN A 47 2.90 -14.44 -4.27
C ASN A 47 3.27 -13.55 -3.06
N GLY A 48 2.53 -12.45 -2.86
CA GLY A 48 2.78 -11.52 -1.76
C GLY A 48 4.04 -10.67 -1.92
N ASP A 49 4.51 -10.45 -3.15
CA ASP A 49 5.67 -9.61 -3.44
C ASP A 49 5.53 -8.19 -2.85
N ILE A 50 6.59 -7.71 -2.18
CA ILE A 50 6.65 -6.34 -1.67
C ILE A 50 7.23 -5.46 -2.79
N THR A 51 6.35 -5.03 -3.68
CA THR A 51 6.70 -4.20 -4.84
C THR A 51 7.28 -2.83 -4.46
N ARG A 52 6.83 -2.23 -3.35
CA ARG A 52 7.35 -0.97 -2.82
C ARG A 52 7.47 -1.03 -1.31
N LEU A 53 8.55 -0.49 -0.79
CA LEU A 53 8.81 -0.30 0.63
C LEU A 53 9.45 1.06 0.86
N ARG A 54 8.87 1.82 1.78
CA ARG A 54 9.48 2.98 2.41
C ARG A 54 9.47 2.79 3.91
N TYR A 55 10.60 3.13 4.53
CA TYR A 55 10.71 3.18 5.97
C TYR A 55 11.15 4.56 6.42
N LYS A 56 10.35 5.21 7.26
CA LYS A 56 10.52 6.60 7.70
C LYS A 56 10.76 7.55 6.52
N GLY A 57 10.02 7.36 5.43
CA GLY A 57 10.15 8.13 4.20
C GLY A 57 11.34 7.74 3.30
N MET A 58 12.29 6.92 3.78
CA MET A 58 13.41 6.44 2.97
C MET A 58 12.95 5.31 2.05
N ASN A 59 13.21 5.46 0.75
CA ASN A 59 12.92 4.43 -0.23
C ASN A 59 13.88 3.24 -0.08
N MET A 60 13.34 2.04 0.06
CA MET A 60 14.09 0.77 0.13
C MET A 60 13.80 -0.14 -1.07
N SER A 61 13.11 0.38 -2.09
CA SER A 61 12.66 -0.36 -3.27
C SER A 61 13.64 -0.17 -4.42
N TYR A 62 13.99 -1.26 -5.11
CA TYR A 62 14.78 -1.25 -6.33
C TYR A 62 13.90 -1.66 -7.52
N LEU A 63 12.91 -0.83 -7.83
CA LEU A 63 12.03 -1.02 -8.98
C LEU A 63 12.82 -0.80 -10.28
N SER A 64 12.61 -1.67 -11.27
CA SER A 64 13.11 -1.55 -12.65
C SER A 64 12.00 -1.45 -13.68
#